data_AF-L9WZZ8-F1
#
_entry.id   AF-L9WZZ8-F1
#
_cell.length_a   1.000
_cell.length_b   1.000
_cell.length_c   1.000
_cell.angle_alpha   90.00
_cell.angle_beta   90.00
_cell.angle_gamma   90.00
#
_symmetry.space_group_name_H-M   'P 1'
#
loop_
_entity.id
_entity.type
_entity.pdbx_description
1 polymer ?
#
loop_
_entity_poly.entity_id
_entity_poly.type
_entity_poly.pdbx_seq_one_letter_code
_entity_poly.pdbx_strand_id
1 'polypeptide(L)'
;MVTVFIVTIECVTLQYRCNGETPRHPSCFGARVVLASSASVYGKPESLPSDEAHPTTPVSPDDVSKLAGEQYARVYSEVYGLPTVSLRSVTVYGPRMRPNMAISNFVSRCLNDEPPVIYGDGNQTRDFTYIDDVVDVNRKLLTEDAADGELINVGSTDTIDIETLAEVIRDELAPELELEYTDAREADAEHTHADIS
;
A
#
# COMPACT_ATOMS: atom_id res chain seq x y z
N MET A 1 20.50 -12.80 14.82
CA MET A 1 19.83 -13.23 13.58
C MET A 1 18.44 -12.64 13.63
N VAL A 2 18.23 -11.49 12.99
CA VAL A 2 16.93 -10.81 12.97
C VAL A 2 16.06 -11.59 11.99
N THR A 3 15.08 -12.33 12.50
CA THR A 3 14.09 -12.98 11.65
C THR A 3 13.14 -11.91 11.15
N VAL A 4 13.22 -11.60 9.85
CA VAL A 4 12.39 -10.61 9.17
C VAL A 4 11.05 -11.25 8.83
N PHE A 5 9.94 -10.75 9.40
CA PHE A 5 8.60 -11.15 9.02
C PHE A 5 7.87 -9.95 8.41
N ILE A 6 7.68 -9.96 7.09
CA ILE A 6 6.64 -9.15 6.44
C ILE A 6 5.37 -9.98 6.56
N VAL A 7 4.48 -9.61 7.49
CA VAL A 7 3.24 -10.35 7.72
C VAL A 7 2.14 -9.72 6.88
N THR A 8 1.73 -10.38 5.79
CA THR A 8 0.46 -10.11 5.12
C THR A 8 -0.63 -10.90 5.84
N ILE A 9 -1.52 -10.22 6.55
CA ILE A 9 -2.59 -10.84 7.34
C ILE A 9 -3.77 -11.18 6.40
N GLU A 10 -3.69 -12.29 5.66
CA GLU A 10 -4.87 -12.87 4.97
C GLU A 10 -5.79 -13.66 5.92
N CYS A 11 -5.42 -13.81 7.20
CA CYS A 11 -6.30 -14.40 8.19
C CYS A 11 -5.93 -13.82 9.55
N VAL A 12 -6.92 -13.31 10.30
CA VAL A 12 -6.76 -12.74 11.65
C VAL A 12 -6.28 -13.81 12.63
N THR A 13 -5.01 -14.12 12.54
CA THR A 13 -4.20 -14.74 13.57
C THR A 13 -2.78 -14.29 13.25
N LEU A 14 -2.28 -13.30 13.99
CA LEU A 14 -0.83 -13.13 14.17
C LEU A 14 -0.32 -14.42 14.85
N GLN A 15 -0.20 -15.51 14.10
CA GLN A 15 0.57 -16.67 14.52
C GLN A 15 2.03 -16.28 14.35
N TYR A 16 2.52 -15.53 15.33
CA TYR A 16 3.92 -15.49 15.64
C TYR A 16 4.40 -16.92 15.87
N ARG A 17 5.03 -17.53 14.86
CA ARG A 17 5.84 -18.73 15.06
C ARG A 17 7.24 -18.30 15.48
N CYS A 18 7.39 -17.88 16.75
CA CYS A 18 8.65 -18.09 17.47
C CYS A 18 8.77 -19.60 17.75
N ASN A 19 8.99 -20.45 16.73
CA ASN A 19 9.12 -21.91 16.90
C ASN A 19 7.99 -22.62 17.73
N GLY A 20 6.80 -22.02 17.84
CA GLY A 20 5.70 -22.55 18.68
C GLY A 20 5.68 -22.05 20.13
N GLU A 21 6.45 -21.03 20.47
CA GLU A 21 6.56 -20.45 21.82
C GLU A 21 5.74 -19.15 21.95
N THR A 22 5.26 -18.85 23.17
CA THR A 22 4.41 -17.68 23.44
C THR A 22 5.20 -16.36 23.33
N PRO A 23 4.54 -15.20 23.13
CA PRO A 23 5.22 -13.89 22.97
C PRO A 23 6.10 -13.46 24.16
N ARG A 24 5.97 -14.12 25.32
CA ARG A 24 6.82 -13.88 26.50
C ARG A 24 8.07 -14.77 26.54
N HIS A 25 8.30 -15.58 25.52
CA HIS A 25 9.44 -16.47 25.49
C HIS A 25 10.73 -15.68 25.23
N PRO A 26 11.83 -15.95 25.96
CA PRO A 26 13.11 -15.24 25.81
C PRO A 26 13.67 -15.24 24.39
N SER A 27 13.25 -16.18 23.53
CA SER A 27 13.64 -16.27 22.11
C SER A 27 13.01 -15.21 21.22
N CYS A 28 11.90 -14.59 21.64
CA CYS A 28 11.23 -13.51 20.92
C CYS A 28 11.75 -12.11 21.31
N PHE A 29 12.60 -12.01 22.34
CA PHE A 29 13.26 -10.77 22.73
C PHE A 29 14.26 -10.36 21.64
N GLY A 30 13.89 -9.36 20.83
CA GLY A 30 14.70 -8.81 19.73
C GLY A 30 14.08 -8.96 18.33
N ALA A 31 12.88 -9.52 18.21
CA ALA A 31 12.14 -9.51 16.95
C ALA A 31 11.40 -8.17 16.76
N ARG A 32 11.40 -7.67 15.53
CA ARG A 32 10.69 -6.46 15.10
C ARG A 32 9.71 -6.81 14.00
N VAL A 33 8.56 -6.13 13.99
CA VAL A 33 7.55 -6.28 12.93
C VAL A 33 7.31 -4.98 12.23
N VAL A 34 7.35 -5.05 10.90
CA VAL A 34 6.77 -4.03 10.04
C VAL A 34 5.52 -4.67 9.41
N LEU A 35 4.36 -4.14 9.76
CA LEU A 35 3.07 -4.59 9.23
C LEU A 35 2.76 -3.83 7.95
N ALA A 36 2.55 -4.57 6.87
CA ALA A 36 2.07 -4.00 5.61
C ALA A 36 0.56 -3.75 5.70
N SER A 37 0.18 -2.49 5.88
CA SER A 37 -1.18 -1.98 5.70
C SER A 37 -1.30 -1.22 4.37
N SER A 38 -2.36 -0.45 4.19
CA SER A 38 -2.66 0.24 2.94
C SER A 38 -3.46 1.51 3.21
N ALA A 39 -3.23 2.57 2.43
CA ALA A 39 -4.07 3.77 2.46
C ALA A 39 -5.54 3.50 2.10
N SER A 40 -5.86 2.32 1.54
CA SER A 40 -7.24 1.89 1.31
C SER A 40 -8.07 1.73 2.59
N VAL A 41 -7.45 1.64 3.77
CA VAL A 41 -8.18 1.65 5.05
C VAL A 41 -8.91 2.96 5.31
N TYR A 42 -8.51 4.06 4.66
CA TYR A 42 -9.24 5.33 4.69
C TYR A 42 -10.59 5.26 3.97
N GLY A 43 -10.76 4.32 3.03
CA GLY A 43 -11.98 4.18 2.25
C GLY A 43 -12.16 5.33 1.28
N LYS A 44 -13.30 6.03 1.37
CA LYS A 44 -13.53 7.30 0.65
C LYS A 44 -13.13 8.46 1.57
N PRO A 45 -11.92 9.02 1.43
CA PRO A 45 -11.43 10.03 2.36
C PRO A 45 -12.28 11.31 2.30
N GLU A 46 -12.53 11.91 3.46
CA GLU A 46 -13.25 13.19 3.58
C GLU A 46 -12.45 14.38 3.02
N SER A 47 -11.12 14.27 3.02
CA SER A 47 -10.18 15.28 2.54
C SER A 47 -8.87 14.63 2.11
N LEU A 48 -8.16 15.30 1.20
CA LEU A 48 -6.83 14.92 0.74
C LEU A 48 -5.85 16.10 0.93
N PRO A 49 -4.56 15.83 1.23
CA PRO A 49 -3.99 14.51 1.53
C PRO A 49 -4.51 13.95 2.86
N SER A 50 -4.55 12.61 3.00
CA SER A 50 -5.00 11.94 4.22
C SER A 50 -3.82 11.67 5.15
N ASP A 51 -3.85 12.22 6.36
CA ASP A 51 -2.88 11.94 7.42
C ASP A 51 -3.21 10.65 8.20
N GLU A 52 -2.36 10.24 9.14
CA GLU A 52 -2.56 9.03 9.94
C GLU A 52 -3.71 9.13 10.96
N ALA A 53 -4.12 10.37 11.30
CA ALA A 53 -5.28 10.65 12.15
C ALA A 53 -6.62 10.63 11.39
N HIS A 54 -6.57 10.62 10.06
CA HIS A 54 -7.73 10.63 9.19
C HIS A 54 -8.66 9.42 9.46
N PRO A 55 -10.00 9.61 9.45
CA PRO A 55 -10.94 8.52 9.70
C PRO A 55 -10.76 7.34 8.75
N THR A 56 -10.79 6.13 9.31
CA THR A 56 -10.71 4.88 8.54
C THR A 56 -12.11 4.32 8.27
N THR A 57 -12.49 4.22 6.99
CA THR A 57 -13.78 3.68 6.55
C THR A 57 -13.59 2.54 5.53
N PRO A 58 -12.97 1.42 5.93
CA PRO A 58 -12.60 0.34 5.00
C PRO A 58 -13.81 -0.17 4.20
N VAL A 59 -13.63 -0.29 2.88
CA VAL A 59 -14.71 -0.64 1.93
C VAL A 59 -14.64 -2.09 1.45
N SER A 60 -13.56 -2.80 1.78
CA SER A 60 -13.38 -4.21 1.44
C SER A 60 -12.99 -5.07 2.65
N PRO A 61 -13.22 -6.40 2.60
CA PRO A 61 -12.74 -7.31 3.64
C PRO A 61 -11.21 -7.27 3.86
N ASP A 62 -10.44 -6.98 2.80
CA ASP A 62 -8.97 -6.83 2.87
C ASP A 62 -8.58 -5.56 3.63
N ASP A 63 -9.31 -4.46 3.44
CA ASP A 63 -9.07 -3.22 4.19
C ASP A 63 -9.40 -3.41 5.67
N VAL A 64 -10.49 -4.13 5.98
CA VAL A 64 -10.87 -4.47 7.35
C VAL A 64 -9.81 -5.34 8.02
N SER A 65 -9.25 -6.34 7.32
CA SER A 65 -8.22 -7.20 7.90
C SER A 65 -6.92 -6.44 8.18
N LYS A 66 -6.52 -5.53 7.29
CA LYS A 66 -5.36 -4.64 7.48
C LYS A 66 -5.56 -3.72 8.68
N LEU A 67 -6.71 -3.03 8.76
CA LEU A 67 -7.02 -2.13 9.87
C LEU A 67 -7.07 -2.88 11.22
N ALA A 68 -7.63 -4.09 11.24
CA ALA A 68 -7.59 -4.94 12.44
C ALA A 68 -6.14 -5.30 12.82
N GLY A 69 -5.31 -5.61 11.83
CA GLY A 69 -3.87 -5.84 11.98
C GLY A 69 -3.15 -4.66 12.65
N GLU A 70 -3.44 -3.43 12.23
CA GLU A 70 -2.85 -2.22 12.82
C GLU A 70 -3.19 -2.11 14.31
N GLN A 71 -4.44 -2.38 14.69
CA GLN A 71 -4.86 -2.36 16.10
C GLN A 71 -4.17 -3.45 16.92
N TYR A 72 -3.97 -4.63 16.34
CA TYR A 72 -3.17 -5.67 17.01
C TYR A 72 -1.72 -5.23 17.19
N ALA A 73 -1.07 -4.70 16.14
CA ALA A 73 0.31 -4.22 16.23
C ALA A 73 0.47 -3.18 17.35
N ARG A 74 -0.39 -2.16 17.37
CA ARG A 74 -0.42 -1.12 18.42
C ARG A 74 -0.52 -1.72 19.82
N VAL A 75 -1.52 -2.59 20.04
CA VAL A 75 -1.73 -3.21 21.37
C VAL A 75 -0.56 -4.11 21.76
N TYR A 76 0.06 -4.82 20.81
CA TYR A 76 1.24 -5.63 21.10
C TYR A 76 2.45 -4.79 21.51
N SER A 77 2.66 -3.64 20.85
CA SER A 77 3.69 -2.67 21.25
C SER A 77 3.41 -2.13 22.65
N GLU A 78 2.19 -1.63 22.91
CA GLU A 78 1.81 -1.03 24.20
C GLU A 78 1.88 -2.01 25.38
N VAL A 79 1.40 -3.24 25.19
CA VAL A 79 1.24 -4.22 26.29
C VAL A 79 2.50 -5.07 26.50
N TYR A 80 3.22 -5.41 25.43
CA TYR A 80 4.35 -6.34 25.48
C TYR A 80 5.70 -5.70 25.16
N GLY A 81 5.73 -4.42 24.77
CA GLY A 81 6.95 -3.75 24.34
C GLY A 81 7.54 -4.34 23.07
N LEU A 82 6.72 -4.98 22.23
CA LEU A 82 7.17 -5.53 20.95
C LEU A 82 7.36 -4.38 19.96
N PRO A 83 8.56 -4.21 19.36
CA PRO A 83 8.79 -3.24 18.29
C PRO A 83 7.90 -3.53 17.08
N THR A 84 6.86 -2.73 16.88
CA THR A 84 5.96 -2.85 15.73
C THR A 84 5.80 -1.52 15.03
N VAL A 85 5.79 -1.52 13.70
CA VAL A 85 5.43 -0.34 12.88
C VAL A 85 4.37 -0.76 11.88
N SER A 86 3.29 0.00 11.74
CA SER A 86 2.28 -0.23 10.71
C SER A 86 2.47 0.74 9.55
N LEU A 87 2.56 0.24 8.32
CA LEU A 87 2.77 1.05 7.13
C LEU A 87 1.51 1.12 6.26
N ARG A 88 0.90 2.29 6.14
CA ARG A 88 -0.18 2.55 5.18
C ARG A 88 0.41 3.01 3.86
N SER A 89 0.77 2.05 3.00
CA SER A 89 1.27 2.39 1.67
C SER A 89 0.13 2.77 0.72
N VAL A 90 0.37 3.77 -0.13
CA VAL A 90 -0.48 4.04 -1.31
C VAL A 90 -0.22 3.00 -2.41
N THR A 91 -0.66 3.26 -3.65
CA THR A 91 -0.46 2.30 -4.74
C THR A 91 1.02 2.16 -5.07
N VAL A 92 1.59 1.00 -4.78
CA VAL A 92 3.00 0.71 -5.07
C VAL A 92 3.15 0.15 -6.49
N TYR A 93 4.07 0.72 -7.27
CA TYR A 93 4.36 0.26 -8.64
C TYR A 93 5.83 -0.09 -8.84
N GLY A 94 6.11 -0.95 -9.82
CA GLY A 94 7.45 -1.36 -10.22
C GLY A 94 7.51 -2.80 -10.70
N PRO A 95 8.72 -3.32 -10.97
CA PRO A 95 8.92 -4.70 -11.39
C PRO A 95 8.29 -5.71 -10.43
N ARG A 96 7.68 -6.78 -10.98
CA ARG A 96 6.99 -7.85 -10.23
C ARG A 96 5.68 -7.42 -9.54
N MET A 97 5.12 -6.26 -9.90
CA MET A 97 3.78 -5.87 -9.45
C MET A 97 2.72 -6.89 -9.85
N ARG A 98 1.59 -6.87 -9.14
CA ARG A 98 0.45 -7.73 -9.48
C ARG A 98 -0.12 -7.34 -10.86
N PRO A 99 -0.59 -8.33 -11.65
CA PRO A 99 -1.34 -8.02 -12.86
C PRO A 99 -2.67 -7.35 -12.50
N ASN A 100 -3.29 -6.67 -13.47
CA ASN A 100 -4.60 -6.01 -13.35
C ASN A 100 -4.63 -4.69 -12.57
N MET A 101 -3.49 -4.01 -12.37
CA MET A 101 -3.45 -2.62 -11.91
C MET A 101 -3.36 -1.68 -13.12
N ALA A 102 -3.70 -0.40 -12.98
CA ALA A 102 -3.70 0.57 -14.08
C ALA A 102 -2.39 0.53 -14.89
N ILE A 103 -1.25 0.66 -14.22
CA ILE A 103 0.07 0.62 -14.87
C ILE A 103 0.33 -0.72 -15.56
N SER A 104 0.08 -1.86 -14.91
CA SER A 104 0.31 -3.17 -15.54
C SER A 104 -0.64 -3.43 -16.70
N ASN A 105 -1.88 -2.95 -16.64
CA ASN A 105 -2.84 -3.05 -17.74
C ASN A 105 -2.42 -2.19 -18.93
N PHE A 106 -2.05 -0.92 -18.72
CA PHE A 106 -1.62 -0.04 -19.79
C PHE A 106 -0.36 -0.56 -20.48
N VAL A 107 0.66 -0.92 -19.70
CA VAL A 107 1.89 -1.53 -20.22
C VAL A 107 1.58 -2.81 -20.98
N SER A 108 0.77 -3.71 -20.42
CA SER A 108 0.43 -4.97 -21.08
C SER A 108 -0.33 -4.75 -22.39
N ARG A 109 -1.25 -3.79 -22.46
CA ARG A 109 -2.03 -3.52 -23.66
C ARG A 109 -1.13 -2.92 -24.75
N CYS A 110 -0.34 -1.90 -24.44
CA CYS A 110 0.62 -1.33 -25.38
C CYS A 110 1.60 -2.37 -25.94
N LEU A 111 2.13 -3.27 -25.08
CA LEU A 111 3.04 -4.34 -25.51
C LEU A 111 2.38 -5.40 -26.40
N ASN A 112 1.05 -5.44 -26.49
CA ASN A 112 0.28 -6.34 -27.35
C ASN A 112 -0.44 -5.59 -28.48
N ASP A 113 0.00 -4.37 -28.81
CA ASP A 113 -0.63 -3.51 -29.84
C ASP A 113 -2.12 -3.22 -29.57
N GLU A 114 -2.51 -3.21 -28.29
CA GLU A 114 -3.86 -2.89 -27.82
C GLU A 114 -3.91 -1.51 -27.15
N PRO A 115 -4.90 -0.65 -27.46
CA PRO A 115 -5.10 0.65 -26.80
C PRO A 115 -5.22 0.56 -25.28
N PRO A 116 -4.56 1.41 -24.48
CA PRO A 116 -4.87 1.56 -23.05
C PRO A 116 -6.36 1.89 -22.84
N VAL A 117 -6.98 1.30 -21.83
CA VAL A 117 -8.41 1.48 -21.53
C VAL A 117 -8.60 2.24 -20.23
N ILE A 118 -9.14 3.45 -20.32
CA ILE A 118 -9.50 4.32 -19.20
C ILE A 118 -10.96 4.04 -18.81
N TYR A 119 -11.19 3.81 -17.51
CA TYR A 119 -12.53 3.68 -16.96
C TYR A 119 -13.00 5.05 -16.45
N GLY A 120 -14.07 5.59 -17.01
CA GLY A 120 -14.52 6.96 -16.74
C GLY A 120 -13.89 7.98 -17.67
N ASP A 121 -13.68 9.19 -17.17
CA ASP A 121 -13.18 10.34 -17.95
C ASP A 121 -11.66 10.53 -17.86
N GLY A 122 -10.96 9.78 -17.00
CA GLY A 122 -9.52 9.85 -16.84
C GLY A 122 -9.03 10.87 -15.80
N ASN A 123 -9.92 11.71 -15.28
CA ASN A 123 -9.58 12.78 -14.32
C ASN A 123 -9.36 12.28 -12.89
N GLN A 124 -9.65 11.00 -12.62
CA GLN A 124 -9.35 10.40 -11.32
C GLN A 124 -7.84 10.44 -11.06
N THR A 125 -7.43 10.82 -9.86
CA THR A 125 -6.01 10.93 -9.52
C THR A 125 -5.56 9.81 -8.60
N ARG A 126 -4.29 9.45 -8.72
CA ARG A 126 -3.65 8.40 -7.92
C ARG A 126 -2.29 8.86 -7.41
N ASP A 127 -2.00 8.43 -6.20
CA ASP A 127 -0.70 8.54 -5.57
C ASP A 127 0.02 7.21 -5.78
N PHE A 128 1.16 7.27 -6.48
CA PHE A 128 1.97 6.13 -6.83
C PHE A 128 3.35 6.24 -6.20
N THR A 129 3.78 5.21 -5.50
CA THR A 129 5.13 5.13 -4.95
C THR A 129 5.90 4.01 -5.63
N TYR A 130 7.13 4.29 -6.05
CA TYR A 130 7.96 3.28 -6.69
C TYR A 130 8.45 2.25 -5.67
N ILE A 131 8.54 0.99 -6.08
CA ILE A 131 8.83 -0.14 -5.18
C ILE A 131 10.15 0.01 -4.42
N ASP A 132 11.18 0.62 -5.02
CA ASP A 132 12.47 0.76 -4.36
C ASP A 132 12.40 1.71 -3.15
N ASP A 133 11.57 2.75 -3.21
CA ASP A 133 11.35 3.66 -2.07
C ASP A 133 10.68 2.92 -0.91
N VAL A 134 9.68 2.09 -1.22
CA VAL A 134 8.99 1.25 -0.21
C VAL A 134 9.94 0.22 0.39
N VAL A 135 10.83 -0.36 -0.40
CA VAL A 135 11.86 -1.28 0.08
C VAL A 135 12.81 -0.57 1.04
N ASP A 136 13.22 0.66 0.72
CA ASP A 136 14.12 1.44 1.57
C ASP A 136 13.46 1.87 2.88
N VAL A 137 12.18 2.24 2.86
CA VAL A 137 11.39 2.47 4.09
C VAL A 137 11.36 1.21 4.95
N ASN A 138 11.04 0.06 4.36
CA ASN A 138 11.02 -1.21 5.10
C ASN A 138 12.40 -1.56 5.69
N ARG A 139 13.49 -1.36 4.94
CA ARG A 139 14.85 -1.60 5.43
C ARG A 139 15.16 -0.74 6.65
N LYS A 140 14.87 0.56 6.60
CA LYS A 140 15.08 1.49 7.72
C LYS A 140 14.27 1.08 8.93
N LEU A 141 12.97 0.83 8.75
CA LEU A 141 12.09 0.41 9.83
C LEU A 141 12.44 -0.97 10.40
N LEU A 142 13.16 -1.82 9.65
CA LEU A 142 13.68 -3.09 10.15
C LEU A 142 15.02 -2.98 10.90
N THR A 143 15.72 -1.84 10.81
CA THR A 143 16.97 -1.59 11.55
C THR A 143 16.91 -0.50 12.63
N GLU A 144 16.05 0.50 12.50
CA GLU A 144 15.94 1.67 13.39
C GLU A 144 14.70 1.59 14.32
N ASP A 145 14.76 2.19 15.51
CA ASP A 145 13.71 2.12 16.55
C ASP A 145 12.88 3.40 16.67
N ALA A 146 13.22 4.45 15.92
CA ALA A 146 12.58 5.77 16.02
C ALA A 146 11.07 5.79 15.72
N ALA A 147 10.55 4.75 15.08
CA ALA A 147 9.15 4.61 14.70
C ALA A 147 8.45 3.44 15.44
N ASP A 148 9.07 2.86 16.45
CA ASP A 148 8.49 1.74 17.19
C ASP A 148 7.17 2.15 17.87
N GLY A 149 6.10 1.41 17.58
CA GLY A 149 4.73 1.69 18.04
C GLY A 149 3.92 2.57 17.08
N GLU A 150 4.54 3.12 16.04
CA GLU A 150 3.90 4.09 15.15
C GLU A 150 3.14 3.44 13.99
N LEU A 151 2.23 4.24 13.46
CA LEU A 151 1.55 4.06 12.19
C LEU A 151 2.06 5.16 11.26
N ILE A 152 2.49 4.79 10.05
CA ILE A 152 3.12 5.73 9.11
C ILE A 152 2.55 5.53 7.71
N ASN A 153 2.18 6.63 7.07
CA ASN A 153 1.86 6.69 5.66
C ASN A 153 3.12 6.59 4.80
N VAL A 154 3.02 5.82 3.71
CA VAL A 154 4.07 5.73 2.70
C VAL A 154 3.45 6.05 1.36
N GLY A 155 3.71 7.26 0.89
CA GLY A 155 3.19 7.81 -0.36
C GLY A 155 4.25 8.60 -1.12
N SER A 156 3.84 9.17 -2.24
CA SER A 156 4.63 10.18 -2.94
C SER A 156 4.19 11.59 -2.55
N THR A 157 4.95 12.60 -2.97
CA THR A 157 4.63 14.01 -2.68
C THR A 157 3.54 14.60 -3.58
N ASP A 158 3.06 13.86 -4.58
CA ASP A 158 2.16 14.37 -5.61
C ASP A 158 1.20 13.27 -6.12
N THR A 159 0.29 13.65 -7.01
CA THR A 159 -0.62 12.71 -7.68
C THR A 159 -0.53 12.86 -9.20
N ILE A 160 -0.96 11.83 -9.91
CA ILE A 160 -1.12 11.86 -11.37
C ILE A 160 -2.55 11.43 -11.72
N ASP A 161 -3.16 12.10 -12.69
CA ASP A 161 -4.43 11.64 -13.27
C ASP A 161 -4.21 10.42 -14.17
N ILE A 162 -5.26 9.59 -14.30
CA ILE A 162 -5.16 8.31 -15.02
C ILE A 162 -4.99 8.51 -16.52
N GLU A 163 -5.54 9.59 -17.09
CA GLU A 163 -5.31 9.95 -18.49
C GLU A 163 -3.84 10.24 -18.76
N THR A 164 -3.24 11.18 -18.03
CA THR A 164 -1.81 11.53 -18.16
C THR A 164 -0.92 10.31 -17.94
N LEU A 165 -1.26 9.44 -16.97
CA LEU A 165 -0.53 8.19 -16.75
C LEU A 165 -0.60 7.27 -17.99
N ALA A 166 -1.78 7.10 -18.58
CA ALA A 166 -1.97 6.28 -19.77
C ALA A 166 -1.23 6.86 -20.98
N GLU A 167 -1.27 8.19 -21.15
CA GLU A 167 -0.55 8.91 -22.20
C GLU A 167 0.96 8.70 -22.12
N VAL A 168 1.55 8.89 -20.95
CA VAL A 168 2.99 8.68 -20.74
C VAL A 168 3.40 7.25 -21.07
N ILE A 169 2.61 6.25 -20.66
CA ILE A 169 2.92 4.84 -20.94
C ILE A 169 2.76 4.54 -22.43
N ARG A 170 1.68 5.01 -23.06
CA ARG A 170 1.43 4.84 -24.49
C ARG A 170 2.55 5.48 -25.31
N ASP A 171 2.91 6.73 -25.03
CA ASP A 171 3.89 7.47 -25.83
C ASP A 171 5.27 6.80 -25.84
N GLU A 172 5.63 6.14 -24.74
CA GLU A 172 6.90 5.40 -24.62
C GLU A 172 6.86 4.00 -25.27
N LEU A 173 5.70 3.35 -25.35
CA LEU A 173 5.59 1.94 -25.75
C LEU A 173 4.94 1.72 -27.12
N ALA A 174 3.92 2.49 -27.45
CA ALA A 174 3.08 2.33 -28.65
C ALA A 174 2.42 3.69 -29.02
N PRO A 175 3.22 4.72 -29.40
CA PRO A 175 2.75 6.09 -29.62
C PRO A 175 1.71 6.25 -30.76
N GLU A 176 1.54 5.22 -31.59
CA GLU A 176 0.55 5.15 -32.66
C GLU A 176 -0.85 4.72 -32.19
N LEU A 177 -0.98 4.20 -30.96
CA LEU A 177 -2.26 3.77 -30.41
C LEU A 177 -3.02 4.95 -29.83
N GLU A 178 -4.35 4.96 -29.98
CA GLU A 178 -5.22 5.92 -29.29
C GLU A 178 -5.56 5.42 -27.88
N LEU A 179 -6.12 6.29 -27.03
CA LEU A 179 -6.71 5.88 -25.76
C LEU A 179 -8.17 5.45 -25.96
N GLU A 180 -8.58 4.38 -25.28
CA GLU A 180 -9.97 3.94 -25.24
C GLU A 180 -10.62 4.30 -23.90
N TYR A 181 -11.88 4.72 -23.92
CA TYR A 181 -12.65 5.07 -22.72
C TYR A 181 -13.87 4.16 -22.60
N THR A 182 -14.17 3.75 -21.38
CA THR A 182 -15.32 2.90 -21.05
C THR A 182 -16.00 3.40 -19.77
N ASP A 183 -17.17 2.84 -19.45
CA ASP A 183 -17.92 3.19 -18.24
C ASP A 183 -17.06 3.11 -16.96
N ALA A 184 -17.25 4.09 -16.08
CA ALA A 184 -16.59 4.15 -14.78
C ALA A 184 -16.99 2.94 -13.91
N ARG A 185 -16.08 2.52 -13.02
CA ARG A 185 -16.34 1.46 -12.05
C ARG A 185 -16.75 2.08 -10.72
N GLU A 186 -17.93 1.73 -10.21
CA GLU A 186 -18.45 2.27 -8.94
C GLU A 186 -17.55 2.00 -7.72
N ALA A 187 -16.72 0.95 -7.78
CA ALA A 187 -15.83 0.57 -6.69
C ALA A 187 -14.46 1.27 -6.72
N ASP A 188 -14.13 2.03 -7.77
CA ASP A 188 -12.83 2.69 -7.89
C ASP A 188 -12.83 4.00 -7.09
N ALA A 189 -11.76 4.23 -6.33
CA ALA A 189 -11.56 5.50 -5.64
C ALA A 189 -11.48 6.65 -6.66
N GLU A 190 -12.05 7.81 -6.34
CA GLU A 190 -11.99 8.96 -7.25
C GLU A 190 -10.60 9.62 -7.16
N HIS A 191 -10.12 9.89 -5.95
CA HIS A 191 -8.80 10.47 -5.70
C HIS A 191 -8.14 9.78 -4.51
N THR A 192 -6.82 9.59 -4.56
CA THR A 192 -6.03 9.07 -3.44
C THR A 192 -4.76 9.88 -3.29
N HIS A 193 -4.45 10.30 -2.06
CA HIS A 193 -3.19 10.97 -1.73
C HIS A 193 -2.91 10.86 -0.24
N ALA A 194 -1.72 10.39 0.14
CA ALA A 194 -1.33 10.30 1.54
C ALA A 194 -0.49 11.52 1.94
N ASP A 195 -0.71 12.03 3.15
CA ASP A 195 0.21 13.00 3.75
C ASP A 195 1.45 12.23 4.26
N ILE A 196 2.64 12.75 3.96
CA ILE A 196 3.94 12.16 4.31
C ILE A 196 4.86 13.16 5.01
N SER A 197 4.29 14.23 5.59
CA SER A 197 5.03 15.34 6.22
C SER A 197 5.60 15.04 7.61
#